data_AF-I1NKF1-F1
#
_entry.id   AF-I1NKF1-F1
#
_cell.length_a   1.000
_cell.length_b   1.000
_cell.length_c   1.000
_cell.angle_alpha   90.00
_cell.angle_beta   90.00
_cell.angle_gamma   90.00
#
_symmetry.space_group_name_H-M   'P 1'
#
loop_
_entity.id
_entity.type
_entity.pdbx_description
1 polymer ?
#
loop_
_entity_poly.entity_id
_entity_poly.type
_entity_poly.pdbx_seq_one_letter_code
_entity_poly.pdbx_strand_id
1 'polypeptide(L)'
;MAGEEFGLAAAAAAAASATVDAASGRSSRVSALRSVEDIFSDFRARRSAIVRALTEDLEKFAALCNPDLDCLCLYGNSDGTWEVAPPPEMVPPELPEPALGINFSRDTMYRSDWVALLSVFSDSWLLAVAFFHGARLDRDDRQRRILNLY
;
A
#
# COMPACT_ATOMS: atom_id res chain seq x y z
N MET A 1 -38.80 -11.13 9.99
CA MET A 1 -38.05 -11.24 8.73
C MET A 1 -36.69 -10.63 8.99
N ALA A 2 -35.81 -11.42 9.62
CA ALA A 2 -34.46 -11.00 10.00
C ALA A 2 -33.50 -11.93 9.26
N GLY A 3 -32.65 -11.36 8.42
CA GLY A 3 -31.69 -12.12 7.65
C GLY A 3 -31.38 -11.43 6.33
N GLU A 4 -30.50 -10.43 6.38
CA GLU A 4 -29.62 -10.06 5.26
C GLU A 4 -28.58 -8.96 5.61
N GLU A 5 -28.21 -8.77 6.89
CA GLU A 5 -27.22 -7.75 7.29
C GLU A 5 -25.82 -8.32 7.61
N PHE A 6 -25.61 -9.64 7.51
CA PHE A 6 -24.36 -10.29 7.92
C PHE A 6 -23.31 -10.45 6.81
N GLY A 7 -23.58 -9.98 5.59
CA GLY A 7 -22.72 -10.23 4.42
C GLY A 7 -21.54 -9.25 4.26
N LEU A 8 -21.73 -7.97 4.60
CA LEU A 8 -20.76 -6.93 4.25
C LEU A 8 -19.69 -6.70 5.34
N ALA A 9 -20.07 -6.82 6.62
CA ALA A 9 -19.13 -6.71 7.74
C ALA A 9 -18.12 -7.87 7.79
N ALA A 10 -18.53 -9.07 7.33
CA ALA A 10 -17.67 -10.25 7.28
C ALA A 10 -16.56 -10.13 6.22
N ALA A 11 -16.81 -9.42 5.11
CA ALA A 11 -15.80 -9.20 4.06
C ALA A 11 -14.70 -8.21 4.51
N ALA A 12 -15.07 -7.16 5.25
CA ALA A 12 -14.13 -6.23 5.86
C ALA A 12 -13.27 -6.92 6.96
N ALA A 13 -13.89 -7.78 7.77
CA ALA A 13 -13.18 -8.59 8.76
C ALA A 13 -12.26 -9.65 8.12
N ALA A 14 -12.64 -10.22 6.98
CA ALA A 14 -11.82 -11.18 6.24
C ALA A 14 -10.61 -10.52 5.56
N ALA A 15 -10.74 -9.28 5.08
CA ALA A 15 -9.61 -8.49 4.57
C ALA A 15 -8.63 -8.11 5.69
N ALA A 16 -9.15 -7.82 6.90
CA ALA A 16 -8.32 -7.57 8.09
C ALA A 16 -7.65 -8.85 8.64
N SER A 17 -8.17 -10.04 8.32
CA SER A 17 -7.64 -11.32 8.81
C SER A 17 -6.53 -11.92 7.93
N ALA A 18 -6.15 -11.29 6.82
CA ALA A 18 -5.25 -11.89 5.83
C ALA A 18 -3.75 -11.52 5.99
N THR A 19 -3.33 -10.84 7.06
CA THR A 19 -1.96 -10.29 7.15
C THR A 19 -1.10 -10.77 8.32
N VAL A 20 -1.43 -11.92 8.91
CA VAL A 20 -0.54 -12.56 9.89
C VAL A 20 -0.04 -13.87 9.32
N ASP A 21 1.10 -13.84 8.63
CA ASP A 21 1.88 -15.05 8.37
C ASP A 21 2.31 -15.61 9.73
N ALA A 22 1.62 -16.66 10.17
CA ALA A 22 1.68 -17.25 11.51
C ALA A 22 3.02 -17.89 11.89
N ALA A 23 4.11 -17.57 11.18
CA ALA A 23 5.45 -18.08 11.42
C ALA A 23 6.48 -17.02 11.86
N SER A 24 6.23 -15.71 11.69
CA SER A 24 7.27 -14.70 12.01
C SER A 24 6.83 -13.45 12.78
N GLY A 25 5.52 -13.18 12.93
CA GLY A 25 5.02 -12.00 13.66
C GLY A 25 5.45 -10.65 13.08
N ARG A 26 6.13 -10.62 11.91
CA ARG A 26 6.51 -9.39 11.20
C ARG A 26 5.40 -9.02 10.23
N SER A 27 4.96 -7.77 10.27
CA SER A 27 4.10 -7.20 9.24
C SER A 27 4.79 -7.33 7.89
N SER A 28 4.09 -7.87 6.87
CA SER A 28 4.58 -7.93 5.48
C SER A 28 4.92 -6.55 4.91
N ARG A 29 4.46 -5.48 5.59
CA ARG A 29 4.76 -4.09 5.29
C ARG A 29 6.21 -3.72 5.56
N VAL A 30 6.90 -4.36 6.51
CA VAL A 30 8.22 -3.93 7.01
C VAL A 30 9.29 -5.00 6.78
N SER A 31 10.26 -4.66 5.93
CA SER A 31 11.45 -5.46 5.68
C SER A 31 12.72 -4.66 6.03
N ALA A 32 13.68 -5.30 6.71
CA ALA A 32 14.95 -4.66 7.03
C ALA A 32 15.93 -4.75 5.84
N LEU A 33 15.86 -3.76 4.95
CA LEU A 33 16.67 -3.69 3.73
C LEU A 33 18.07 -3.13 4.02
N ARG A 34 19.13 -3.79 3.52
CA ARG A 34 20.53 -3.46 3.87
C ARG A 34 21.42 -3.14 2.66
N SER A 35 20.93 -3.36 1.45
CA SER A 35 21.64 -3.05 0.20
C SER A 35 20.75 -2.30 -0.78
N VAL A 36 21.38 -1.68 -1.78
CA VAL A 36 20.69 -1.02 -2.90
C VAL A 36 19.81 -2.01 -3.66
N GLU A 37 20.31 -3.22 -3.88
CA GLU A 37 19.61 -4.30 -4.58
C GLU A 37 18.36 -4.74 -3.81
N ASP A 38 18.44 -4.85 -2.48
CA ASP A 38 17.29 -5.18 -1.64
C ASP A 38 16.22 -4.10 -1.70
N ILE A 39 16.63 -2.82 -1.63
CA ILE A 39 15.73 -1.66 -1.74
C ILE A 39 15.02 -1.65 -3.09
N PHE A 40 15.76 -1.91 -4.16
CA PHE A 40 15.17 -1.92 -5.49
C PHE A 40 14.23 -3.11 -5.71
N SER A 41 14.57 -4.28 -5.16
CA SER A 41 13.71 -5.46 -5.18
C SER A 41 12.40 -5.21 -4.45
N ASP A 42 12.46 -4.64 -3.24
CA ASP A 42 11.30 -4.23 -2.45
C ASP A 42 10.44 -3.19 -3.21
N PHE A 43 11.06 -2.14 -3.74
CA PHE A 43 10.37 -1.15 -4.57
C PHE A 43 9.62 -1.79 -5.74
N ARG A 44 10.26 -2.73 -6.47
CA ARG A 44 9.62 -3.44 -7.59
C ARG A 44 8.45 -4.31 -7.14
N ALA A 45 8.60 -5.03 -6.02
CA ALA A 45 7.53 -5.86 -5.49
C ALA A 45 6.31 -5.02 -5.12
N ARG A 46 6.51 -3.95 -4.34
CA ARG A 46 5.44 -3.02 -3.95
C ARG A 46 4.80 -2.33 -5.15
N ARG A 47 5.60 -1.89 -6.12
CA ARG A 47 5.10 -1.29 -7.37
C ARG A 47 4.25 -2.28 -8.15
N SER A 48 4.70 -3.53 -8.28
CA SER A 48 3.92 -4.57 -8.96
C SER A 48 2.57 -4.80 -8.28
N ALA A 49 2.55 -4.80 -6.94
CA ALA A 49 1.33 -4.92 -6.16
C ALA A 49 0.32 -3.80 -6.45
N ILE A 50 0.79 -2.55 -6.41
CA ILE A 50 -0.04 -1.37 -6.67
C ILE A 50 -0.54 -1.36 -8.12
N VAL A 51 0.33 -1.68 -9.09
CA VAL A 51 -0.07 -1.77 -10.49
C VAL A 51 -1.21 -2.78 -10.64
N ARG A 52 -1.10 -3.97 -10.05
CA ARG A 52 -2.20 -4.96 -10.08
C ARG A 52 -3.47 -4.44 -9.41
N ALA A 53 -3.36 -3.76 -8.26
CA ALA A 53 -4.51 -3.17 -7.58
C ALA A 53 -5.27 -2.14 -8.46
N LEU A 54 -4.53 -1.34 -9.23
CA LEU A 54 -5.08 -0.26 -10.07
C LEU A 54 -5.44 -0.70 -11.50
N THR A 55 -5.10 -1.93 -11.91
CA THR A 55 -5.41 -2.46 -13.25
C THR A 55 -6.21 -3.75 -13.19
N GLU A 56 -5.59 -4.87 -12.86
CA GLU A 56 -6.17 -6.21 -12.90
C GLU A 56 -7.25 -6.40 -11.82
N ASP A 57 -6.98 -5.94 -10.61
CA ASP A 57 -7.84 -6.10 -9.44
C ASP A 57 -8.71 -4.85 -9.15
N LEU A 58 -8.83 -3.94 -10.12
CA LEU A 58 -9.42 -2.62 -9.92
C LEU A 58 -10.86 -2.65 -9.37
N GLU A 59 -11.66 -3.64 -9.76
CA GLU A 59 -13.01 -3.82 -9.23
C GLU A 59 -13.02 -4.28 -7.77
N LYS A 60 -12.14 -5.22 -7.41
CA LYS A 60 -11.97 -5.68 -6.03
C LYS A 60 -11.45 -4.55 -5.14
N PHE A 61 -10.46 -3.80 -5.62
CA PHE A 61 -9.92 -2.64 -4.93
C PHE A 61 -11.00 -1.56 -4.70
N ALA A 62 -11.80 -1.23 -5.70
CA ALA A 62 -12.86 -0.23 -5.58
C ALA A 62 -13.98 -0.65 -4.61
N ALA A 63 -14.32 -1.94 -4.57
CA ALA A 63 -15.28 -2.48 -3.62
C ALA A 63 -14.82 -2.35 -2.16
N LEU A 64 -13.50 -2.45 -1.91
CA LEU A 64 -12.92 -2.27 -0.57
C LEU A 64 -12.83 -0.80 -0.13
N CYS A 65 -12.81 0.14 -1.08
CA CYS A 65 -12.74 1.57 -0.81
C CYS A 65 -14.11 2.17 -0.44
N ASN A 66 -14.73 1.71 0.64
CA ASN A 66 -16.03 2.24 1.08
C ASN A 66 -15.89 3.68 1.63
N PRO A 67 -16.56 4.70 1.07
CA PRO A 67 -16.51 6.08 1.54
C PRO A 67 -17.06 6.30 2.96
N ASP A 68 -17.91 5.39 3.45
CA ASP A 68 -18.52 5.47 4.79
C ASP A 68 -17.60 4.97 5.91
N LEU A 69 -16.44 4.39 5.57
CA LEU A 69 -15.43 3.95 6.53
C LEU A 69 -14.43 5.07 6.82
N ASP A 70 -13.69 4.91 7.92
CA ASP A 70 -12.56 5.79 8.28
C ASP A 70 -11.53 5.90 7.15
N CYS A 71 -10.56 6.83 7.30
CA CYS A 71 -9.52 7.08 6.31
C CYS A 71 -8.77 5.79 5.91
N LEU A 72 -9.00 5.31 4.69
CA LEU A 72 -8.31 4.15 4.15
C LEU A 72 -7.08 4.56 3.33
N CYS A 73 -6.12 3.65 3.23
CA CYS A 73 -4.93 3.78 2.40
C CYS A 73 -4.71 2.53 1.54
N LEU A 74 -4.03 2.70 0.42
CA LEU A 74 -3.55 1.60 -0.42
C LEU A 74 -2.09 1.30 -0.07
N TYR A 75 -1.83 0.06 0.35
CA TYR A 75 -0.48 -0.43 0.64
C TYR A 75 -0.03 -1.45 -0.40
N GLY A 76 1.21 -1.31 -0.86
CA GLY A 76 1.97 -2.35 -1.54
C GLY A 76 2.98 -2.99 -0.58
N ASN A 77 2.99 -4.31 -0.50
CA ASN A 77 3.82 -5.08 0.40
C ASN A 77 5.08 -5.64 -0.29
N SER A 78 6.11 -5.95 0.51
CA SER A 78 7.38 -6.50 0.03
C SER A 78 7.25 -7.87 -0.67
N ASP A 79 6.19 -8.61 -0.35
CA ASP A 79 5.84 -9.90 -0.96
C ASP A 79 5.12 -9.75 -2.31
N GLY A 80 4.89 -8.51 -2.74
CA GLY A 80 4.17 -8.19 -3.96
C GLY A 80 2.66 -8.22 -3.83
N THR A 81 2.09 -8.40 -2.62
CA THR A 81 0.66 -8.28 -2.36
C THR A 81 0.25 -6.83 -2.11
N TRP A 82 -1.04 -6.54 -2.29
CA TRP A 82 -1.61 -5.23 -1.97
C TRP A 82 -2.74 -5.39 -0.95
N GLU A 83 -2.97 -4.36 -0.15
CA GLU A 83 -4.06 -4.31 0.82
C GLU A 83 -4.63 -2.90 0.96
N VAL A 84 -5.89 -2.83 1.39
CA VAL A 84 -6.56 -1.58 1.78
C VAL A 84 -6.82 -1.65 3.27
N ALA A 85 -6.25 -0.72 4.01
CA ALA A 85 -6.33 -0.69 5.47
C ALA A 85 -6.27 0.75 5.99
N PRO A 86 -6.80 1.01 7.20
CA PRO A 86 -6.54 2.27 7.88
C PRO A 86 -5.04 2.41 8.23
N PRO A 87 -4.55 3.65 8.42
CA PRO A 87 -3.20 3.87 8.90
C PRO A 87 -3.00 3.22 10.28
N PRO A 88 -1.81 2.66 10.57
CA PRO A 88 -1.54 2.05 11.87
C PRO A 88 -1.57 3.11 12.97
N GLU A 89 -2.15 2.79 14.13
CA GLU A 89 -2.24 3.71 15.28
C GLU A 89 -0.90 3.95 16.02
N MET A 90 0.22 3.37 15.55
CA MET A 90 1.49 3.40 16.28
C MET A 90 2.26 4.72 16.14
N VAL A 91 2.79 5.19 17.27
CA VAL A 91 3.65 6.37 17.40
C VAL A 91 5.12 5.95 17.52
N PRO A 92 6.07 6.43 16.70
CA PRO A 92 5.98 6.90 15.31
C PRO A 92 5.98 5.71 14.32
N PRO A 93 5.43 5.88 13.11
CA PRO A 93 5.41 4.82 12.11
C PRO A 93 6.83 4.45 11.64
N GLU A 94 7.05 3.15 11.42
CA GLU A 94 8.35 2.62 10.98
C GLU A 94 8.67 2.94 9.51
N LEU A 95 7.65 3.25 8.70
CA LEU A 95 7.76 3.62 7.29
C LEU A 95 6.92 4.88 7.00
N PRO A 96 7.25 5.65 5.94
CA PRO A 96 6.38 6.72 5.46
C PRO A 96 4.95 6.21 5.21
N GLU A 97 3.96 6.99 5.61
CA GLU A 97 2.56 6.64 5.39
C GLU A 97 2.11 6.96 3.96
N PRO A 98 1.32 6.09 3.31
CA PRO A 98 0.68 6.38 2.03
C PRO A 98 -0.42 7.43 2.18
N ALA A 99 -0.97 7.89 1.06
CA ALA A 99 -2.07 8.85 1.06
C ALA A 99 -3.28 8.33 1.86
N LEU A 100 -3.74 9.14 2.80
CA LEU A 100 -4.88 8.85 3.66
C LEU A 100 -6.20 9.26 2.99
N GLY A 101 -7.26 8.48 3.22
CA GLY A 101 -8.61 8.84 2.81
C GLY A 101 -8.87 8.67 1.31
N ILE A 102 -8.21 7.70 0.67
CA ILE A 102 -8.37 7.43 -0.76
C ILE A 102 -9.81 7.02 -1.15
N ASN A 103 -10.58 6.55 -0.18
CA ASN A 103 -11.96 6.11 -0.30
C ASN A 103 -12.95 7.28 -0.44
N PHE A 104 -12.63 8.48 0.06
CA PHE A 104 -13.59 9.60 0.07
C PHE A 104 -13.91 10.14 -1.33
N SER A 105 -12.96 10.09 -2.26
CA SER A 105 -13.14 10.61 -3.62
C SER A 105 -13.65 9.58 -4.62
N ARG A 106 -13.88 8.32 -4.21
CA ARG A 106 -14.26 7.21 -5.10
C ARG A 106 -15.53 7.51 -5.90
N ASP A 107 -16.56 8.04 -5.23
CA ASP A 107 -17.88 8.27 -5.84
C ASP A 107 -18.05 9.69 -6.39
N THR A 108 -17.12 10.60 -6.09
CA THR A 108 -17.20 12.01 -6.47
C THR A 108 -16.38 12.34 -7.72
N MET A 109 -15.61 11.37 -8.25
CA MET A 109 -14.73 11.55 -9.41
C MET A 109 -15.04 10.52 -10.50
N TYR A 110 -14.68 10.84 -11.74
CA TYR A 110 -14.64 9.82 -12.79
C TYR A 110 -13.64 8.73 -12.42
N ARG A 111 -13.99 7.48 -12.76
CA ARG A 111 -13.17 6.31 -12.40
C ARG A 111 -11.72 6.43 -12.92
N SER A 112 -11.53 6.98 -14.11
CA SER A 112 -10.20 7.26 -14.68
C SER A 112 -9.41 8.26 -13.88
N ASP A 113 -10.06 9.34 -13.42
CA ASP A 113 -9.42 10.44 -12.70
C ASP A 113 -9.05 10.01 -11.29
N TRP A 114 -9.92 9.23 -10.64
CA TRP A 114 -9.64 8.61 -9.35
C TRP A 114 -8.43 7.67 -9.45
N VAL A 115 -8.38 6.77 -10.44
CA VAL A 115 -7.22 5.87 -10.64
C VAL A 115 -5.94 6.65 -10.97
N ALA A 116 -6.02 7.71 -11.77
CA ALA A 116 -4.87 8.55 -12.08
C ALA A 116 -4.33 9.27 -10.83
N LEU A 117 -5.23 9.81 -10.00
CA LEU A 117 -4.87 10.44 -8.74
C LEU A 117 -4.18 9.46 -7.79
N LEU A 118 -4.73 8.23 -7.66
CA LEU A 118 -4.14 7.18 -6.83
C LEU A 118 -2.77 6.76 -7.33
N SER A 119 -2.57 6.70 -8.64
CA SER A 119 -1.27 6.37 -9.24
C SER A 119 -0.20 7.38 -8.83
N VAL A 120 -0.52 8.69 -8.87
CA VAL A 120 0.41 9.76 -8.45
C VAL A 120 0.75 9.67 -6.96
N PHE A 121 -0.24 9.42 -6.11
CA PHE A 121 -0.03 9.24 -4.67
C PHE A 121 0.82 8.00 -4.37
N SER A 122 0.56 6.89 -5.05
CA SER A 122 1.31 5.66 -4.90
C SER A 122 2.76 5.80 -5.36
N ASP A 123 3.03 6.43 -6.50
CA ASP A 123 4.41 6.65 -6.99
C ASP A 123 5.21 7.50 -5.99
N SER A 124 4.59 8.55 -5.46
CA SER A 124 5.22 9.42 -4.45
C SER A 124 5.54 8.63 -3.17
N TRP A 125 4.62 7.77 -2.73
CA TRP A 125 4.80 6.93 -1.55
C TRP A 125 5.91 5.89 -1.74
N LEU A 126 5.94 5.19 -2.88
CA LEU A 126 6.98 4.20 -3.19
C LEU A 126 8.37 4.83 -3.19
N LEU A 127 8.51 6.03 -3.74
CA LEU A 127 9.76 6.79 -3.67
C LEU A 127 10.13 7.13 -2.22
N ALA A 128 9.18 7.63 -1.43
CA ALA A 128 9.42 7.94 -0.02
C ALA A 128 9.92 6.72 0.76
N VAL A 129 9.32 5.55 0.56
CA VAL A 129 9.74 4.28 1.18
C VAL A 129 11.14 3.87 0.74
N ALA A 130 11.44 3.93 -0.56
CA ALA A 130 12.76 3.58 -1.08
C ALA A 130 13.87 4.49 -0.52
N PHE A 131 13.61 5.81 -0.46
CA PHE A 131 14.55 6.77 0.11
C PHE A 131 14.67 6.67 1.64
N PHE A 132 13.59 6.28 2.34
CA PHE A 132 13.64 6.02 3.78
C PHE A 132 14.63 4.90 4.11
N HIS A 133 14.57 3.78 3.39
CA HIS A 133 15.56 2.71 3.53
C HIS A 133 16.96 3.13 3.04
N GLY A 134 17.03 3.90 1.95
CA GLY A 134 18.27 4.41 1.38
C GLY A 134 18.97 5.49 2.23
N ALA A 135 18.30 6.06 3.24
CA ALA A 135 18.85 7.12 4.08
C ALA A 135 20.10 6.68 4.86
N ARG A 136 20.24 5.37 5.11
CA ARG A 136 21.37 4.76 5.83
C ARG A 136 22.51 4.31 4.92
N LEU A 137 22.33 4.37 3.60
CA LEU A 137 23.35 4.04 2.61
C LEU A 137 24.29 5.22 2.36
N ASP A 138 25.54 4.90 2.02
CA ASP A 138 26.57 5.89 1.68
C ASP A 138 26.15 6.71 0.44
N ARG A 139 26.70 7.91 0.30
CA ARG A 139 26.30 8.90 -0.73
C ARG A 139 26.39 8.32 -2.15
N ASP A 140 27.42 7.51 -2.37
CA ASP A 140 27.73 6.82 -3.61
C ASP A 140 26.68 5.73 -3.98
N ASP A 141 26.15 5.02 -2.98
CA ASP A 141 25.12 3.99 -3.14
C ASP A 141 23.74 4.60 -3.38
N ARG A 142 23.46 5.75 -2.75
CA ARG A 142 22.21 6.49 -2.92
C ARG A 142 22.04 7.05 -4.33
N GLN A 143 23.13 7.58 -4.91
CA GLN A 143 23.12 8.25 -6.21
C GLN A 143 23.18 7.29 -7.39
N ARG A 144 23.91 6.17 -7.28
CA ARG A 144 24.17 5.31 -8.45
C ARG A 144 22.96 4.54 -8.96
N ARG A 145 21.93 4.29 -8.15
CA ARG A 145 20.84 3.38 -8.57
C ARG A 145 19.41 3.80 -8.22
N ILE A 146 19.14 4.49 -7.12
CA ILE A 146 17.75 4.86 -6.78
C ILE A 146 17.22 5.96 -7.73
N LEU A 147 18.07 6.90 -8.15
CA LEU A 147 17.71 8.00 -9.06
C LEU A 147 17.83 7.64 -10.55
N ASN A 148 18.67 6.67 -10.92
CA ASN A 148 18.91 6.27 -12.32
C ASN A 148 17.88 5.24 -12.86
N LEU A 149 16.84 4.95 -12.09
CA LEU A 149 15.79 3.98 -12.43
C LEU A 149 14.42 4.64 -12.69
N TYR A 150 14.38 5.99 -12.68
CA TYR A 150 13.26 6.80 -13.14
C TYR A 150 13.47 7.24 -14.59
#